data_AF-A0A961I1D3-F1
#
_entry.id   AF-A0A961I1D3-F1
#
_cell.length_a   1.000
_cell.length_b   1.000
_cell.length_c   1.000
_cell.angle_alpha   90.00
_cell.angle_beta   90.00
_cell.angle_gamma   90.00
#
_symmetry.space_group_name_H-M   'P 1'
#
loop_
_entity.id
_entity.type
_entity.pdbx_description
1 polymer ?
#
loop_
_entity_poly.entity_id
_entity_poly.type
_entity_poly.pdbx_seq_one_letter_code
_entity_poly.pdbx_strand_id
1 'polypeptide(L)'
;MTLSRRGFLASGTALATLAAARGAAWANAVQAPFSRETVIALAQELASRDFAERPLIPQAWIDLTYEQYKLIRFRPEAALWYGTETPFNVDFFTPGLYFPRTVKVDVVEDGLATPVAFDPGMFETSPSVPELPVDDTLGFSGLRLRTEMHRPGETDEFCVFQGASYFRAIGLDETYGLSARGLALGTGDPEGEEFPDFIRFWLERPAPGQRNMIVHALLDSPSVSGAYRFDITPGPDCVMEIEASLFPRTDLDHVGIGPLTSMFLFDETNRIRFDDFRPAVHDSDG
;
A
#
# COMPACT_ATOMS: atom_id res chain seq x y z
N MET A 1 45.36 -52.85 3.50
CA MET A 1 44.88 -51.92 4.55
C MET A 1 43.37 -51.92 4.52
N THR A 2 42.78 -52.56 5.53
CA THR A 2 41.36 -52.87 5.66
C THR A 2 40.65 -51.73 6.39
N LEU A 3 39.82 -50.97 5.67
CA LEU A 3 38.94 -49.95 6.27
C LEU A 3 37.71 -50.65 6.87
N SER A 4 37.53 -50.50 8.19
CA SER A 4 36.48 -51.18 8.96
C SER A 4 35.15 -50.41 8.96
N ARG A 5 34.04 -51.16 9.10
CA ARG A 5 32.63 -50.72 9.13
C ARG A 5 32.22 -49.84 10.34
N ARG A 6 33.15 -49.18 11.03
CA ARG A 6 32.86 -48.37 12.25
C ARG A 6 33.16 -46.87 12.14
N GLY A 7 33.38 -46.35 10.93
CA GLY A 7 33.69 -44.92 10.71
C GLY A 7 32.62 -44.07 10.02
N PHE A 8 31.42 -44.58 9.76
CA PHE A 8 30.43 -43.90 8.90
C PHE A 8 29.11 -43.51 9.62
N LEU A 9 29.15 -43.35 10.94
CA LEU A 9 27.99 -42.94 11.74
C LEU A 9 28.40 -41.98 12.86
N ALA A 10 28.71 -40.73 12.49
CA ALA A 10 28.74 -39.53 13.32
C ALA A 10 29.27 -38.40 12.41
N SER A 11 28.45 -37.64 11.70
CA SER A 11 27.80 -36.45 12.25
C SER A 11 26.82 -35.92 11.20
N GLY A 12 25.67 -36.59 11.05
CA GLY A 12 24.60 -36.20 10.13
C GLY A 12 23.37 -35.78 10.89
N THR A 13 23.45 -34.68 11.64
CA THR A 13 22.32 -34.04 12.34
C THR A 13 22.67 -32.57 12.62
N ALA A 14 22.69 -31.73 11.59
CA ALA A 14 22.82 -30.28 11.75
C ALA A 14 22.11 -29.47 10.65
N LEU A 15 21.05 -30.01 10.06
CA LEU A 15 20.23 -29.31 9.04
C LEU A 15 18.75 -29.62 9.26
N ALA A 16 18.18 -29.14 10.38
CA ALA A 16 16.74 -29.21 10.60
C ALA A 16 16.18 -28.11 11.53
N THR A 17 16.90 -27.00 11.77
CA THR A 17 16.44 -25.95 12.70
C THR A 17 16.60 -24.52 12.17
N LEU A 18 16.67 -24.31 10.85
CA LEU A 18 16.67 -22.97 10.25
C LEU A 18 15.39 -22.61 9.47
N ALA A 19 14.31 -23.38 9.62
CA ALA A 19 13.02 -23.09 8.96
C ALA A 19 11.94 -22.49 9.88
N ALA A 20 12.23 -22.24 11.17
CA ALA A 20 11.22 -21.82 12.15
C ALA A 20 11.46 -20.43 12.79
N ALA A 21 12.37 -19.61 12.25
CA ALA A 21 12.78 -18.35 12.89
C ALA A 21 12.44 -17.07 12.10
N ARG A 22 11.60 -17.13 11.06
CA ARG A 22 11.13 -15.92 10.34
C ARG A 22 9.75 -15.41 10.77
N GLY A 23 9.11 -16.02 11.77
CA GLY A 23 7.85 -15.56 12.34
C GLY A 23 7.95 -14.58 13.52
N ALA A 24 9.16 -14.14 13.90
CA ALA A 24 9.41 -13.49 15.19
C ALA A 24 9.84 -12.02 15.08
N ALA A 25 9.14 -11.21 14.27
CA ALA A 25 9.22 -9.74 14.35
C ALA A 25 7.92 -9.09 14.85
N TRP A 26 6.95 -9.89 15.34
CA TRP A 26 5.63 -9.41 15.80
C TRP A 26 5.50 -9.35 17.34
N ALA A 27 6.52 -9.81 18.08
CA ALA A 27 6.37 -10.22 19.48
C ALA A 27 6.18 -9.10 20.52
N ASN A 28 6.17 -7.82 20.13
CA ASN A 28 5.95 -6.68 21.03
C ASN A 28 4.86 -5.72 20.55
N ALA A 29 4.09 -6.08 19.52
CA ALA A 29 3.01 -5.22 19.03
C ALA A 29 1.79 -5.34 19.96
N VAL A 30 1.35 -4.22 20.54
CA VAL A 30 0.14 -4.18 21.37
C VAL A 30 -1.06 -4.43 20.48
N GLN A 31 -1.72 -5.58 20.68
CA GLN A 31 -2.96 -5.89 20.00
C GLN A 31 -4.09 -5.03 20.54
N ALA A 32 -4.94 -4.51 19.65
CA ALA A 32 -6.11 -3.73 20.01
C ALA A 32 -7.38 -4.34 19.42
N PRO A 33 -8.52 -4.36 20.13
CA PRO A 33 -9.79 -4.74 19.56
C PRO A 33 -10.11 -3.90 18.32
N PHE A 34 -10.53 -4.57 17.27
CA PHE A 34 -10.81 -3.95 15.98
C PHE A 34 -12.16 -4.39 15.43
N SER A 35 -12.84 -3.41 14.87
CA SER A 35 -14.05 -3.54 14.07
C SER A 35 -14.05 -2.37 13.08
N ARG A 36 -14.95 -2.39 12.11
CA ARG A 36 -15.16 -1.25 11.22
C ARG A 36 -15.49 0.03 12.01
N GLU A 37 -16.26 -0.10 13.08
CA GLU A 37 -16.65 0.98 13.97
C GLU A 37 -15.44 1.65 14.62
N THR A 38 -14.33 0.92 14.80
CA THR A 38 -13.07 1.49 15.28
C THR A 38 -12.56 2.60 14.35
N VAL A 39 -12.62 2.38 13.04
CA VAL A 39 -12.14 3.37 12.04
C VAL A 39 -13.07 4.57 11.98
N ILE A 40 -14.38 4.33 12.04
CA ILE A 40 -15.41 5.38 12.08
C ILE A 40 -15.21 6.26 13.33
N ALA A 41 -15.02 5.66 14.49
CA ALA A 41 -14.78 6.38 15.74
C ALA A 41 -13.48 7.20 15.69
N LEU A 42 -12.41 6.65 15.11
CA LEU A 42 -11.15 7.38 14.91
C LEU A 42 -11.32 8.57 13.97
N ALA A 43 -12.05 8.41 12.87
CA ALA A 43 -12.34 9.52 11.96
C ALA A 43 -13.15 10.60 12.67
N GLN A 44 -14.20 10.24 13.39
CA GLN A 44 -15.00 11.19 14.15
C GLN A 44 -14.18 11.91 15.24
N GLU A 45 -13.33 11.19 15.97
CA GLU A 45 -12.40 11.80 16.94
C GLU A 45 -11.48 12.80 16.25
N LEU A 46 -10.89 12.42 15.10
CA LEU A 46 -10.04 13.32 14.34
C LEU A 46 -10.78 14.60 14.01
N ALA A 47 -11.98 14.53 13.40
CA ALA A 47 -12.77 15.71 13.01
C ALA A 47 -13.18 16.61 14.19
N SER A 48 -13.18 16.10 15.42
CA SER A 48 -13.59 16.86 16.61
C SER A 48 -12.54 17.84 17.16
N ARG A 49 -11.32 17.83 16.60
CA ARG A 49 -10.21 18.72 17.00
C ARG A 49 -9.69 19.53 15.82
N ASP A 50 -8.69 20.37 16.02
CA ASP A 50 -7.99 21.03 14.90
C ASP A 50 -7.12 20.02 14.14
N PHE A 51 -6.94 20.24 12.84
CA PHE A 51 -6.04 19.43 12.03
C PHE A 51 -4.59 19.61 12.50
N ALA A 52 -3.88 18.49 12.63
CA ALA A 52 -2.47 18.47 13.01
C ALA A 52 -1.67 17.77 11.91
N GLU A 53 -0.67 18.46 11.38
CA GLU A 53 0.24 17.83 10.42
C GLU A 53 1.00 16.67 11.06
N ARG A 54 1.13 15.58 10.29
CA ARG A 54 1.99 14.45 10.66
C ARG A 54 3.47 14.90 10.69
N PRO A 55 4.39 14.17 11.34
CA PRO A 55 5.82 14.41 11.15
C PRO A 55 6.24 14.13 9.71
N LEU A 56 7.36 14.75 9.30
CA LEU A 56 8.08 14.38 8.08
C LEU A 56 9.08 13.26 8.42
N ILE A 57 9.41 12.46 7.42
CA ILE A 57 10.57 11.55 7.47
C ILE A 57 11.90 12.33 7.46
N PRO A 58 13.05 11.70 7.76
CA PRO A 58 14.34 12.37 7.70
C PRO A 58 14.64 12.96 6.32
N GLN A 59 15.26 14.13 6.30
CA GLN A 59 15.54 14.88 5.07
C GLN A 59 16.32 14.07 4.02
N ALA A 60 17.23 13.18 4.46
CA ALA A 60 17.99 12.31 3.56
C ALA A 60 17.12 11.39 2.69
N TRP A 61 15.93 10.99 3.16
CA TRP A 61 14.96 10.23 2.36
C TRP A 61 14.24 11.13 1.35
N ILE A 62 13.91 12.36 1.74
CA ILE A 62 13.21 13.35 0.90
C ILE A 62 14.13 13.80 -0.26
N ASP A 63 15.42 13.94 0.01
CA ASP A 63 16.42 14.43 -0.95
C ASP A 63 16.90 13.36 -1.96
N LEU A 64 16.37 12.13 -1.88
CA LEU A 64 16.68 11.09 -2.86
C LEU A 64 16.32 11.55 -4.27
N THR A 65 17.22 11.36 -5.22
CA THR A 65 16.87 11.52 -6.64
C THR A 65 15.94 10.38 -7.09
N TYR A 66 15.16 10.61 -8.15
CA TYR A 66 14.34 9.56 -8.77
C TYR A 66 15.13 8.30 -9.10
N GLU A 67 16.36 8.47 -9.61
CA GLU A 67 17.27 7.38 -9.96
C GLU A 67 17.72 6.57 -8.75
N GLN A 68 17.84 7.18 -7.57
CA GLN A 68 18.15 6.47 -6.33
C GLN A 68 16.90 5.81 -5.74
N TYR A 69 15.77 6.51 -5.72
CA TYR A 69 14.53 6.01 -5.14
C TYR A 69 14.07 4.70 -5.82
N LYS A 70 14.13 4.62 -7.15
CA LYS A 70 13.76 3.40 -7.91
C LYS A 70 14.66 2.18 -7.66
N LEU A 71 15.82 2.39 -7.03
CA LEU A 71 16.76 1.32 -6.68
C LEU A 71 16.53 0.75 -5.29
N ILE A 72 15.54 1.27 -4.56
CA ILE A 72 15.02 0.70 -3.32
C ILE A 72 13.84 -0.18 -3.71
N ARG A 73 14.00 -1.51 -3.62
CA ARG A 73 13.00 -2.46 -4.11
C ARG A 73 12.53 -3.36 -2.99
N PHE A 74 11.24 -3.62 -2.95
CA PHE A 74 10.67 -4.56 -1.99
C PHE A 74 11.11 -5.99 -2.32
N ARG A 75 11.45 -6.77 -1.29
CA ARG A 75 11.76 -8.19 -1.39
C ARG A 75 10.47 -9.01 -1.37
N PRO A 76 10.10 -9.72 -2.44
CA PRO A 76 8.84 -10.49 -2.48
C PRO A 76 8.69 -11.48 -1.31
N GLU A 77 9.80 -12.09 -0.86
CA GLU A 77 9.82 -13.03 0.26
C GLU A 77 9.58 -12.38 1.64
N ALA A 78 9.60 -11.05 1.72
CA ALA A 78 9.26 -10.27 2.90
C ALA A 78 7.80 -9.80 2.89
N ALA A 79 7.01 -10.13 1.85
CA ALA A 79 5.61 -9.77 1.76
C ALA A 79 4.82 -10.28 2.97
N LEU A 80 3.84 -9.50 3.39
CA LEU A 80 2.89 -9.95 4.40
C LEU A 80 2.18 -11.21 3.88
N TRP A 81 2.08 -12.20 4.76
CA TRP A 81 1.50 -13.52 4.49
C TRP A 81 2.21 -14.36 3.42
N TYR A 82 3.44 -13.99 3.02
CA TYR A 82 4.26 -14.80 2.12
C TYR A 82 4.45 -16.23 2.64
N GLY A 83 4.26 -17.22 1.76
CA GLY A 83 4.43 -18.64 2.10
C GLY A 83 3.42 -19.20 3.09
N THR A 84 2.30 -18.51 3.33
CA THR A 84 1.17 -19.00 4.15
C THR A 84 0.03 -19.49 3.25
N GLU A 85 -1.01 -20.09 3.84
CA GLU A 85 -2.24 -20.50 3.11
C GLU A 85 -3.17 -19.31 2.78
N THR A 86 -2.77 -18.08 3.12
CA THR A 86 -3.53 -16.87 2.83
C THR A 86 -3.47 -16.57 1.32
N PRO A 87 -4.60 -16.37 0.62
CA PRO A 87 -4.64 -16.24 -0.84
C PRO A 87 -4.09 -14.89 -1.38
N PHE A 88 -3.59 -14.02 -0.51
CA PHE A 88 -3.10 -12.70 -0.86
C PHE A 88 -1.74 -12.44 -0.22
N ASN A 89 -0.90 -11.69 -0.91
CA ASN A 89 0.32 -11.11 -0.37
C ASN A 89 0.24 -9.58 -0.41
N VAL A 90 0.92 -8.93 0.54
CA VAL A 90 0.99 -7.47 0.59
C VAL A 90 2.45 -7.04 0.60
N ASP A 91 2.81 -6.27 -0.43
CA ASP A 91 4.08 -5.57 -0.47
C ASP A 91 3.90 -4.17 0.12
N PHE A 92 5.00 -3.60 0.60
CA PHE A 92 5.02 -2.23 1.11
C PHE A 92 5.96 -1.35 0.28
N PHE A 93 5.68 -0.05 0.27
CA PHE A 93 6.55 0.94 -0.35
C PHE A 93 7.33 1.72 0.72
N THR A 94 8.60 2.03 0.43
CA THR A 94 9.37 2.95 1.27
C THR A 94 8.90 4.39 1.07
N PRO A 95 9.02 5.23 2.10
CA PRO A 95 8.87 6.67 1.96
C PRO A 95 10.13 7.26 1.30
N GLY A 96 10.08 8.54 0.98
CA GLY A 96 11.18 9.25 0.30
C GLY A 96 10.74 9.91 -1.00
N LEU A 97 11.56 10.84 -1.47
CA LEU A 97 11.30 11.67 -2.65
C LEU A 97 9.88 12.31 -2.59
N TYR A 98 8.91 11.76 -3.31
CA TYR A 98 7.54 12.27 -3.40
C TYR A 98 6.68 11.94 -2.18
N PHE A 99 7.14 11.05 -1.31
CA PHE A 99 6.38 10.54 -0.16
C PHE A 99 7.06 10.92 1.15
N PRO A 100 6.96 12.19 1.60
CA PRO A 100 7.66 12.67 2.78
C PRO A 100 6.98 12.29 4.11
N ARG A 101 5.83 11.59 4.05
CA ARG A 101 5.02 11.19 5.21
C ARG A 101 4.67 9.72 5.11
N THR A 102 4.63 9.06 6.25
CA THR A 102 4.38 7.62 6.35
C THR A 102 2.94 7.31 6.70
N VAL A 103 2.49 6.13 6.29
CA VAL A 103 1.22 5.52 6.67
C VAL A 103 1.48 4.41 7.69
N LYS A 104 0.53 4.23 8.60
CA LYS A 104 0.53 3.07 9.50
C LYS A 104 -0.21 1.91 8.85
N VAL A 105 0.23 0.68 9.09
CA VAL A 105 -0.47 -0.52 8.63
C VAL A 105 -0.63 -1.49 9.78
N ASP A 106 -1.80 -2.08 9.89
CA ASP A 106 -2.14 -3.11 10.87
C ASP A 106 -2.74 -4.32 10.16
N VAL A 107 -2.48 -5.51 10.70
CA VAL A 107 -3.17 -6.75 10.33
C VAL A 107 -4.31 -6.98 11.32
N VAL A 108 -5.48 -7.36 10.82
CA VAL A 108 -6.63 -7.73 11.64
C VAL A 108 -6.88 -9.22 11.55
N GLU A 109 -6.82 -9.89 12.69
CA GLU A 109 -7.09 -11.32 12.87
C GLU A 109 -7.96 -11.52 14.10
N ASP A 110 -9.04 -12.29 14.00
CA ASP A 110 -9.96 -12.60 15.11
C ASP A 110 -10.46 -11.37 15.88
N GLY A 111 -10.70 -10.26 15.15
CA GLY A 111 -11.15 -8.99 15.74
C GLY A 111 -10.06 -8.23 16.51
N LEU A 112 -8.79 -8.54 16.28
CA LEU A 112 -7.64 -7.88 16.89
C LEU A 112 -6.72 -7.29 15.81
N ALA A 113 -6.44 -5.99 15.91
CA ALA A 113 -5.46 -5.30 15.10
C ALA A 113 -4.05 -5.42 15.70
N THR A 114 -3.08 -5.83 14.88
CA THR A 114 -1.66 -5.92 15.22
C THR A 114 -0.84 -5.06 14.24
N PRO A 115 -0.09 -4.05 14.72
CA PRO A 115 0.76 -3.23 13.87
C PRO A 115 1.78 -4.03 13.05
N VAL A 116 1.91 -3.68 11.77
CA VAL A 116 3.01 -4.13 10.91
C VAL A 116 4.18 -3.18 11.11
N ALA A 117 5.27 -3.68 11.71
CA ALA A 117 6.47 -2.89 11.93
C ALA A 117 7.20 -2.62 10.61
N PHE A 118 7.69 -1.40 10.44
CA PHE A 118 8.61 -1.10 9.36
C PHE A 118 9.96 -1.78 9.63
N ASP A 119 10.42 -2.56 8.66
CA ASP A 119 11.72 -3.21 8.69
C ASP A 119 12.49 -2.87 7.40
N PRO A 120 13.62 -2.14 7.48
CA PRO A 120 14.48 -1.89 6.33
C PRO A 120 14.92 -3.17 5.60
N GLY A 121 14.99 -4.31 6.32
CA GLY A 121 15.31 -5.62 5.77
C GLY A 121 14.28 -6.16 4.76
N MET A 122 13.08 -5.58 4.71
CA MET A 122 12.08 -5.85 3.66
C MET A 122 12.51 -5.33 2.28
N PHE A 123 13.54 -4.50 2.22
CA PHE A 123 13.98 -3.85 0.99
C PHE A 123 15.39 -4.28 0.60
N GLU A 124 15.63 -4.34 -0.70
CA GLU A 124 16.96 -4.38 -1.30
C GLU A 124 17.33 -3.01 -1.83
N THR A 125 18.61 -2.65 -1.68
CA THR A 125 19.15 -1.37 -2.13
C THR A 125 20.42 -1.58 -2.94
N SER A 126 20.63 -0.72 -3.94
CA SER A 126 21.88 -0.66 -4.72
C SER A 126 22.96 0.15 -3.98
N PRO A 127 24.27 -0.12 -4.19
CA PRO A 127 25.35 0.70 -3.64
C PRO A 127 25.32 2.20 -4.01
N SER A 128 24.55 2.57 -5.04
CA SER A 128 24.35 3.97 -5.45
C SER A 128 23.30 4.71 -4.61
N VAL A 129 22.52 4.00 -3.79
CA VAL A 129 21.63 4.59 -2.80
C VAL A 129 22.49 4.97 -1.59
N PRO A 130 22.42 6.21 -1.08
CA PRO A 130 23.16 6.61 0.11
C PRO A 130 22.72 5.81 1.34
N GLU A 131 23.52 5.83 2.39
CA GLU A 131 23.07 5.33 3.69
C GLU A 131 21.95 6.26 4.20
N LEU A 132 20.82 5.65 4.56
CA LEU A 132 19.62 6.38 4.94
C LEU A 132 19.35 6.17 6.44
N PRO A 133 19.13 7.26 7.21
CA PRO A 133 18.86 7.15 8.64
C PRO A 133 17.51 6.49 8.90
N VAL A 134 17.42 5.74 10.00
CA VAL A 134 16.17 5.15 10.50
C VAL A 134 15.88 5.72 11.88
N ASP A 135 14.75 6.40 12.01
CA ASP A 135 14.23 6.92 13.27
C ASP A 135 12.76 6.49 13.48
N ASP A 136 12.11 7.05 14.49
CA ASP A 136 10.74 6.75 14.88
C ASP A 136 9.66 7.37 13.98
N THR A 137 10.05 8.24 13.03
CA THR A 137 9.13 8.78 12.01
C THR A 137 9.00 7.87 10.79
N LEU A 138 9.95 6.93 10.63
CA LEU A 138 9.99 6.01 9.52
C LEU A 138 8.89 4.94 9.57
N GLY A 139 8.47 4.51 8.39
CA GLY A 139 7.26 3.74 8.17
C GLY A 139 7.11 3.41 6.69
N PHE A 140 5.91 3.05 6.25
CA PHE A 140 5.62 2.80 4.84
C PHE A 140 5.05 4.05 4.16
N SER A 141 5.18 4.21 2.85
CA SER A 141 4.45 5.26 2.10
C SER A 141 3.14 4.79 1.49
N GLY A 142 2.93 3.47 1.48
CA GLY A 142 1.79 2.83 0.85
C GLY A 142 1.95 1.32 0.83
N LEU A 143 1.00 0.66 0.20
CA LEU A 143 0.96 -0.80 0.08
C LEU A 143 0.47 -1.23 -1.30
N ARG A 144 0.81 -2.46 -1.65
CA ARG A 144 0.39 -3.11 -2.88
C ARG A 144 -0.15 -4.50 -2.57
N LEU A 145 -1.30 -4.83 -3.14
CA LEU A 145 -1.93 -6.13 -3.03
C LEU A 145 -1.53 -7.02 -4.21
N ARG A 146 -1.27 -8.30 -3.89
CA ARG A 146 -0.98 -9.35 -4.85
C ARG A 146 -1.82 -10.58 -4.61
N THR A 147 -2.20 -11.28 -5.68
CA THR A 147 -2.84 -12.60 -5.61
C THR A 147 -2.51 -13.41 -6.87
N GLU A 148 -2.79 -14.70 -6.88
CA GLU A 148 -2.63 -15.52 -8.07
C GLU A 148 -3.70 -15.16 -9.10
N MET A 149 -3.32 -14.50 -10.20
CA MET A 149 -4.25 -14.13 -11.28
C MET A 149 -4.00 -14.97 -12.54
N HIS A 150 -2.74 -15.11 -12.94
CA HIS A 150 -2.39 -15.82 -14.17
C HIS A 150 -1.98 -17.27 -13.95
N ARG A 151 -1.20 -17.56 -12.89
CA ARG A 151 -0.56 -18.87 -12.69
C ARG A 151 -0.60 -19.30 -11.22
N PRO A 152 -1.01 -20.55 -10.92
CA PRO A 152 -0.92 -21.07 -9.56
C PRO A 152 0.50 -21.06 -9.03
N GLY A 153 0.69 -20.61 -7.78
CA GLY A 153 1.97 -20.46 -7.11
C GLY A 153 2.73 -19.15 -7.41
N GLU A 154 2.20 -18.27 -8.28
CA GLU A 154 2.81 -16.98 -8.59
C GLU A 154 1.79 -15.86 -8.39
N THR A 155 2.13 -14.85 -7.59
CA THR A 155 1.23 -13.73 -7.29
C THR A 155 1.51 -12.50 -8.14
N ASP A 156 0.47 -12.01 -8.77
CA ASP A 156 0.44 -10.83 -9.62
C ASP A 156 -0.04 -9.62 -8.81
N GLU A 157 0.50 -8.45 -9.14
CA GLU A 157 0.01 -7.18 -8.62
C GLU A 157 -1.34 -6.83 -9.24
N PHE A 158 -2.29 -6.35 -8.43
CA PHE A 158 -3.59 -5.93 -8.94
C PHE A 158 -4.16 -4.66 -8.30
N CYS A 159 -3.59 -4.19 -7.19
CA CYS A 159 -4.05 -2.97 -6.53
C CYS A 159 -2.94 -2.29 -5.73
N VAL A 160 -2.90 -0.96 -5.77
CA VAL A 160 -1.91 -0.11 -5.07
C VAL A 160 -2.62 1.04 -4.37
N PHE A 161 -2.21 1.30 -3.13
CA PHE A 161 -2.54 2.51 -2.37
C PHE A 161 -1.26 3.27 -2.07
N GLN A 162 -1.09 4.48 -2.62
CA GLN A 162 0.11 5.29 -2.37
C GLN A 162 -0.11 6.76 -2.78
N GLY A 163 0.25 7.68 -1.88
CA GLY A 163 0.19 9.12 -2.12
C GLY A 163 -1.21 9.71 -1.93
N ALA A 164 -1.34 10.69 -1.04
CA ALA A 164 -2.63 11.25 -0.64
C ALA A 164 -3.66 10.12 -0.37
N SER A 165 -4.85 10.22 -0.92
CA SER A 165 -5.89 9.18 -0.87
C SER A 165 -6.02 8.42 -2.20
N TYR A 166 -4.96 8.39 -3.01
CA TYR A 166 -4.99 7.71 -4.31
C TYR A 166 -4.88 6.20 -4.17
N PHE A 167 -5.58 5.52 -5.08
CA PHE A 167 -5.40 4.11 -5.31
C PHE A 167 -5.61 3.77 -6.78
N ARG A 168 -5.01 2.66 -7.21
CA ARG A 168 -5.12 2.11 -8.56
C ARG A 168 -5.42 0.63 -8.48
N ALA A 169 -6.08 0.11 -9.49
CA ALA A 169 -6.25 -1.32 -9.67
C ALA A 169 -6.30 -1.69 -11.14
N ILE A 170 -6.05 -2.97 -11.40
CA ILE A 170 -6.08 -3.60 -12.72
C ILE A 170 -6.76 -4.96 -12.62
N GLY A 171 -7.54 -5.29 -13.64
CA GLY A 171 -8.01 -6.63 -13.93
C GLY A 171 -6.94 -7.49 -14.59
N LEU A 172 -7.36 -8.65 -15.08
CA LEU A 172 -6.50 -9.59 -15.79
C LEU A 172 -6.06 -8.98 -17.14
N ASP A 173 -4.79 -9.14 -17.49
CA ASP A 173 -4.20 -8.63 -18.74
C ASP A 173 -4.26 -7.09 -18.93
N GLU A 174 -4.59 -6.34 -17.88
CA GLU A 174 -4.58 -4.87 -17.89
C GLU A 174 -3.23 -4.28 -17.46
N THR A 175 -3.02 -2.99 -17.76
CA THR A 175 -1.89 -2.20 -17.28
C THR A 175 -2.43 -0.94 -16.61
N TYR A 176 -1.74 -0.43 -15.58
CA TYR A 176 -2.18 0.80 -14.92
C TYR A 176 -2.26 1.99 -15.88
N GLY A 177 -3.43 2.61 -15.91
CA GLY A 177 -3.65 3.94 -16.47
C GLY A 177 -4.16 4.90 -15.38
N LEU A 178 -5.47 5.08 -15.33
CA LEU A 178 -6.13 5.99 -14.39
C LEU A 178 -5.97 5.59 -12.92
N SER A 179 -6.23 6.55 -12.04
CA SER A 179 -6.31 6.36 -10.59
C SER A 179 -7.68 6.78 -10.08
N ALA A 180 -8.09 6.20 -8.96
CA ALA A 180 -9.15 6.74 -8.13
C ALA A 180 -8.56 7.46 -6.92
N ARG A 181 -9.38 8.27 -6.24
CA ARG A 181 -9.04 8.83 -4.92
C ARG A 181 -10.18 8.56 -3.93
N GLY A 182 -9.87 8.56 -2.64
CA GLY A 182 -10.90 8.50 -1.60
C GLY A 182 -11.84 9.70 -1.69
N LEU A 183 -11.28 10.91 -1.83
CA LEU A 183 -12.02 12.16 -1.87
C LEU A 183 -11.28 13.23 -2.68
N ALA A 184 -12.04 14.12 -3.33
CA ALA A 184 -11.52 15.32 -3.97
C ALA A 184 -12.20 16.55 -3.38
N LEU A 185 -11.42 17.61 -3.10
CA LEU A 185 -11.90 18.83 -2.44
C LEU A 185 -11.35 20.06 -3.15
N GLY A 186 -12.24 20.93 -3.63
CA GLY A 186 -11.85 22.16 -4.32
C GLY A 186 -11.09 21.93 -5.62
N THR A 187 -11.26 20.78 -6.27
CA THR A 187 -10.58 20.48 -7.54
C THR A 187 -11.00 21.49 -8.62
N GLY A 188 -10.04 22.26 -9.12
CA GLY A 188 -10.29 23.31 -10.11
C GLY A 188 -10.72 24.66 -9.53
N ASP A 189 -10.81 24.79 -8.21
CA ASP A 189 -11.19 26.05 -7.56
C ASP A 189 -10.04 27.07 -7.58
N PRO A 190 -10.36 28.39 -7.66
CA PRO A 190 -9.34 29.44 -7.66
C PRO A 190 -8.49 29.48 -6.39
N GLU A 191 -9.01 29.01 -5.26
CA GLU A 191 -8.34 29.02 -3.96
C GLU A 191 -7.36 27.84 -3.79
N GLY A 192 -7.42 26.85 -4.67
CA GLY A 192 -6.56 25.68 -4.69
C GLY A 192 -7.28 24.39 -4.25
N GLU A 193 -6.72 23.26 -4.66
CA GLU A 193 -7.21 21.92 -4.31
C GLU A 193 -6.60 21.45 -2.98
N GLU A 194 -7.44 20.87 -2.12
CA GLU A 194 -7.01 20.16 -0.93
C GLU A 194 -6.90 18.66 -1.25
N PHE A 195 -5.80 18.02 -0.80
CA PHE A 195 -5.53 16.59 -1.03
C PHE A 195 -5.60 15.81 0.28
N PRO A 196 -6.73 15.15 0.58
CA PRO A 196 -6.82 14.29 1.76
C PRO A 196 -5.90 13.07 1.65
N ASP A 197 -5.26 12.72 2.77
CA ASP A 197 -4.36 11.58 2.87
C ASP A 197 -5.05 10.35 3.46
N PHE A 198 -4.79 9.15 2.93
CA PHE A 198 -4.91 7.95 3.75
C PHE A 198 -3.71 7.87 4.71
N ILE A 199 -3.98 7.84 6.01
CA ILE A 199 -2.93 7.92 7.05
C ILE A 199 -2.69 6.59 7.76
N ARG A 200 -3.66 5.66 7.71
CA ARG A 200 -3.57 4.35 8.34
C ARG A 200 -4.44 3.33 7.61
N PHE A 201 -3.95 2.11 7.49
CA PHE A 201 -4.65 0.97 6.92
C PHE A 201 -4.78 -0.17 7.91
N TRP A 202 -5.90 -0.88 7.86
CA TRP A 202 -6.10 -2.16 8.54
C TRP A 202 -6.47 -3.22 7.50
N LEU A 203 -5.69 -4.29 7.47
CA LEU A 203 -5.80 -5.36 6.49
C LEU A 203 -6.39 -6.58 7.19
N GLU A 204 -7.64 -6.92 6.89
CA GLU A 204 -8.22 -8.16 7.43
C GLU A 204 -7.53 -9.35 6.77
N ARG A 205 -6.99 -10.27 7.58
CA ARG A 205 -6.36 -11.46 7.04
C ARG A 205 -7.43 -12.34 6.37
N PRO A 206 -7.34 -12.57 5.05
CA PRO A 206 -8.32 -13.40 4.36
C PRO A 206 -8.23 -14.86 4.82
N ALA A 207 -9.38 -15.50 4.97
CA ALA A 207 -9.42 -16.94 5.23
C ALA A 207 -8.89 -17.72 4.00
N PRO A 208 -8.38 -18.96 4.18
CA PRO A 208 -8.02 -19.81 3.04
C PRO A 208 -9.18 -19.96 2.04
N GLY A 209 -8.90 -19.69 0.76
CA GLY A 209 -9.89 -19.75 -0.33
C GLY A 209 -10.84 -18.54 -0.44
N GLN A 210 -10.71 -17.53 0.44
CA GLN A 210 -11.39 -16.25 0.28
C GLN A 210 -10.95 -15.57 -1.03
N ARG A 211 -11.90 -14.95 -1.74
CA ARG A 211 -11.68 -14.40 -3.10
C ARG A 211 -11.50 -12.89 -3.14
N ASN A 212 -11.71 -12.23 -2.02
CA ASN A 212 -11.67 -10.78 -1.87
C ASN A 212 -10.72 -10.38 -0.73
N MET A 213 -10.16 -9.18 -0.84
CA MET A 213 -9.34 -8.56 0.20
C MET A 213 -10.12 -7.41 0.83
N ILE A 214 -10.23 -7.41 2.16
CA ILE A 214 -10.86 -6.30 2.90
C ILE A 214 -9.78 -5.39 3.45
N VAL A 215 -9.83 -4.12 3.06
CA VAL A 215 -8.92 -3.07 3.52
C VAL A 215 -9.75 -1.96 4.14
N HIS A 216 -9.46 -1.59 5.38
CA HIS A 216 -9.99 -0.36 5.97
C HIS A 216 -8.94 0.74 5.92
N ALA A 217 -9.37 1.98 5.69
CA ALA A 217 -8.47 3.13 5.66
C ALA A 217 -9.04 4.30 6.46
N LEU A 218 -8.16 4.98 7.20
CA LEU A 218 -8.43 6.25 7.86
C LEU A 218 -7.88 7.37 6.98
N LEU A 219 -8.75 8.30 6.62
CA LEU A 219 -8.46 9.50 5.86
C LEU A 219 -8.44 10.72 6.79
N ASP A 220 -7.48 11.62 6.60
CA ASP A 220 -7.41 12.88 7.34
C ASP A 220 -6.86 14.00 6.45
N SER A 221 -7.37 15.21 6.67
CA SER A 221 -6.99 16.41 5.95
C SER A 221 -7.36 17.66 6.77
N PRO A 222 -6.90 18.85 6.36
CA PRO A 222 -7.28 20.11 7.00
C PRO A 222 -8.78 20.29 7.21
N SER A 223 -9.60 19.89 6.23
CA SER A 223 -11.04 20.17 6.23
C SER A 223 -11.91 18.98 6.60
N VAL A 224 -11.42 17.74 6.51
CA VAL A 224 -12.24 16.53 6.71
C VAL A 224 -11.42 15.33 7.17
N SER A 225 -12.04 14.47 7.96
CA SER A 225 -11.55 13.10 8.18
C SER A 225 -12.54 12.09 7.62
N GLY A 226 -12.11 10.86 7.37
CA GLY A 226 -12.98 9.84 6.83
C GLY A 226 -12.59 8.42 7.21
N ALA A 227 -13.58 7.53 7.26
CA ALA A 227 -13.40 6.11 7.45
C ALA A 227 -13.86 5.37 6.19
N TYR A 228 -13.00 4.52 5.65
CA TYR A 228 -13.24 3.76 4.43
C TYR A 228 -13.15 2.27 4.71
N ARG A 229 -14.03 1.50 4.05
CA ARG A 229 -13.92 0.05 3.89
C ARG A 229 -13.91 -0.25 2.39
N PHE A 230 -12.86 -0.92 1.93
CA PHE A 230 -12.72 -1.46 0.59
C PHE A 230 -12.91 -2.97 0.64
N ASP A 231 -13.79 -3.48 -0.21
CA ASP A 231 -13.95 -4.90 -0.48
C ASP A 231 -13.50 -5.16 -1.92
N ILE A 232 -12.30 -5.73 -2.08
CA ILE A 232 -11.57 -5.75 -3.36
C ILE A 232 -11.54 -7.17 -3.90
N THR A 233 -12.22 -7.40 -5.02
CA THR A 233 -12.28 -8.70 -5.70
C THR A 233 -11.50 -8.64 -7.01
N PRO A 234 -10.29 -9.23 -7.08
CA PRO A 234 -9.55 -9.38 -8.33
C PRO A 234 -10.20 -10.41 -9.25
N GLY A 235 -9.98 -10.27 -10.55
CA GLY A 235 -10.55 -11.13 -11.58
C GLY A 235 -10.26 -10.59 -12.99
N PRO A 236 -11.04 -11.02 -14.01
CA PRO A 236 -11.02 -10.38 -15.33
C PRO A 236 -11.17 -8.87 -15.21
N ASP A 237 -12.12 -8.43 -14.37
CA ASP A 237 -12.20 -7.08 -13.86
C ASP A 237 -11.81 -7.10 -12.37
N CYS A 238 -11.14 -6.05 -11.89
CA CYS A 238 -10.96 -5.82 -10.46
C CYS A 238 -12.12 -4.96 -9.94
N VAL A 239 -13.01 -5.56 -9.14
CA VAL A 239 -14.21 -4.90 -8.60
C VAL A 239 -13.95 -4.48 -7.16
N MET A 240 -14.25 -3.22 -6.85
CA MET A 240 -14.17 -2.68 -5.49
C MET A 240 -15.52 -2.18 -5.02
N GLU A 241 -16.03 -2.75 -3.93
CA GLU A 241 -17.11 -2.11 -3.17
C GLU A 241 -16.49 -1.21 -2.10
N ILE A 242 -16.87 0.07 -2.12
CA ILE A 242 -16.27 1.09 -1.25
C ILE A 242 -17.37 1.72 -0.40
N GLU A 243 -17.21 1.65 0.90
CA GLU A 243 -18.06 2.34 1.86
C GLU A 243 -17.26 3.43 2.56
N ALA A 244 -17.76 4.66 2.54
CA ALA A 244 -17.11 5.81 3.15
C ALA A 244 -18.02 6.51 4.17
N SER A 245 -17.44 6.95 5.29
CA SER A 245 -18.08 7.85 6.25
C SER A 245 -17.17 9.06 6.43
N LEU A 246 -17.67 10.24 6.07
CA LEU A 246 -16.90 11.49 6.07
C LEU A 246 -17.37 12.41 7.19
N PHE A 247 -16.42 13.04 7.87
CA PHE A 247 -16.65 13.92 9.01
C PHE A 247 -15.96 15.26 8.75
N PRO A 248 -16.68 16.24 8.19
CA PRO A 248 -16.14 17.57 7.95
C PRO A 248 -15.79 18.28 9.25
N ARG A 249 -14.66 19.00 9.27
CA ARG A 249 -14.24 19.95 10.32
C ARG A 249 -14.78 21.35 10.06
N THR A 250 -15.03 21.65 8.78
CA THR A 250 -15.56 22.90 8.24
C THR A 250 -16.64 22.56 7.21
N ASP A 251 -17.41 23.57 6.79
CA ASP A 251 -18.30 23.45 5.65
C ASP A 251 -17.48 23.13 4.38
N LEU A 252 -17.99 22.20 3.57
CA LEU A 252 -17.35 21.74 2.33
C LEU A 252 -18.24 22.11 1.14
N ASP A 253 -17.85 23.14 0.39
CA ASP A 253 -18.68 23.68 -0.70
C ASP A 253 -18.47 22.98 -2.05
N HIS A 254 -17.31 22.34 -2.26
CA HIS A 254 -16.98 21.64 -3.50
C HIS A 254 -16.32 20.28 -3.21
N VAL A 255 -17.14 19.23 -3.27
CA VAL A 255 -16.74 17.85 -2.91
C VAL A 255 -16.95 16.92 -4.10
N GLY A 256 -15.89 16.17 -4.46
CA GLY A 256 -15.93 15.09 -5.44
C GLY A 256 -15.98 13.72 -4.76
N ILE A 257 -17.06 12.98 -5.00
CA ILE A 257 -17.27 11.59 -4.54
C ILE A 257 -17.01 10.61 -5.68
N GLY A 258 -16.30 9.52 -5.40
CA GLY A 258 -15.83 8.59 -6.43
C GLY A 258 -14.91 9.25 -7.49
N PRO A 259 -13.97 10.14 -7.10
CA PRO A 259 -13.16 10.86 -8.06
C PRO A 259 -12.21 9.93 -8.81
N LEU A 260 -12.11 10.15 -10.13
CA LEU A 260 -11.13 9.50 -11.00
C LEU A 260 -10.16 10.56 -11.53
N THR A 261 -8.91 10.18 -11.71
CA THR A 261 -7.84 11.00 -12.29
C THR A 261 -7.18 10.19 -13.38
N SER A 262 -7.22 10.71 -14.61
CA SER A 262 -6.65 10.09 -15.79
C SER A 262 -5.76 11.09 -16.52
N MET A 263 -5.18 10.66 -17.64
CA MET A 263 -4.32 11.48 -18.47
C MET A 263 -4.78 11.39 -19.93
N PHE A 264 -4.86 12.54 -20.59
CA PHE A 264 -5.10 12.63 -22.02
C PHE A 264 -4.11 13.62 -22.63
N LEU A 265 -3.36 13.19 -23.64
CA LEU A 265 -2.48 14.06 -24.41
C LEU A 265 -3.08 14.35 -25.78
N PHE A 266 -3.30 13.31 -26.59
CA PHE A 266 -3.88 13.46 -27.93
C PHE A 266 -4.53 12.19 -28.48
N ASP A 267 -5.42 12.40 -29.44
CA ASP A 267 -6.09 11.38 -30.25
C ASP A 267 -6.42 11.96 -31.65
N GLU A 268 -7.40 11.36 -32.34
CA GLU A 268 -7.88 11.85 -33.65
C GLU A 268 -8.48 13.26 -33.61
N THR A 269 -9.03 13.71 -32.48
CA THR A 269 -9.72 15.00 -32.33
C THR A 269 -8.77 16.19 -32.38
N ASN A 270 -7.50 16.00 -31.98
CA ASN A 270 -6.50 17.06 -31.92
C ASN A 270 -5.14 16.67 -32.54
N ARG A 271 -5.11 15.59 -33.35
CA ARG A 271 -3.91 14.97 -33.93
C ARG A 271 -2.94 15.92 -34.61
N ILE A 272 -3.46 16.96 -35.27
CA ILE A 272 -2.68 17.95 -36.03
C ILE A 272 -1.68 18.74 -35.17
N ARG A 273 -1.82 18.69 -33.84
CA ARG A 273 -0.96 19.41 -32.89
C ARG A 273 0.30 18.62 -32.50
N PHE A 274 0.40 17.34 -32.87
CA PHE A 274 1.46 16.45 -32.42
C PHE A 274 2.14 15.80 -33.64
N ASP A 275 3.48 15.76 -33.64
CA ASP A 275 4.26 14.98 -34.61
C ASP A 275 4.85 13.76 -33.90
N ASP A 276 4.02 12.73 -33.77
CA ASP A 276 4.34 11.47 -33.09
C ASP A 276 4.00 10.30 -34.02
N PHE A 277 4.68 9.17 -33.91
CA PHE A 277 4.34 7.99 -34.73
C PHE A 277 3.08 7.27 -34.22
N ARG A 278 2.72 7.47 -32.95
CA ARG A 278 1.54 6.88 -32.32
C ARG A 278 0.27 7.58 -32.81
N PRO A 279 -0.84 6.83 -33.00
CA PRO A 279 -2.11 7.43 -33.39
C PRO A 279 -2.79 8.20 -32.25
N ALA A 280 -2.58 7.77 -31.00
CA ALA A 280 -3.14 8.37 -29.79
C ALA A 280 -2.26 8.09 -28.56
N VAL A 281 -2.37 8.94 -27.54
CA VAL A 281 -1.66 8.85 -26.26
C VAL A 281 -2.56 9.36 -25.14
N HIS A 282 -3.16 8.45 -24.42
CA HIS A 282 -4.04 8.71 -23.28
C HIS A 282 -4.24 7.44 -22.46
N ASP A 283 -4.63 7.61 -21.20
CA ASP A 283 -5.14 6.56 -20.34
C ASP A 283 -6.69 6.48 -20.46
N SER A 284 -7.35 7.56 -20.89
CA SER A 284 -8.81 7.63 -21.14
C SER A 284 -9.12 8.72 -22.18
N ASP A 285 -10.13 8.51 -23.04
CA ASP A 285 -10.49 9.40 -24.16
C ASP A 285 -11.92 9.97 -24.13
N GLY A 286 -12.80 9.53 -23.22
CA GLY A 286 -14.13 10.13 -23.02
C GLY A 286 -15.08 9.28 -22.19
#